data_AF-A0A1H9VGC1-F1
#
_entry.id   AF-A0A1H9VGC1-F1
#
_cell.length_a   1.000
_cell.length_b   1.000
_cell.length_c   1.000
_cell.angle_alpha   90.00
_cell.angle_beta   90.00
_cell.angle_gamma   90.00
#
_symmetry.space_group_name_H-M   'P 1'
#
loop_
_entity.id
_entity.type
_entity.pdbx_description
1 polymer ?
#
loop_
_entity_poly.entity_id
_entity_poly.type
_entity_poly.pdbx_seq_one_letter_code
_entity_poly.pdbx_strand_id
1 'polypeptide(L)'
;MRSDLAALALLLTTTTAASAQEPLSAIDWLSDSVTTAAQPSQDDAPVSNGALPGKITVEPLDAPRPNDVGLFAPEAVGLPDALWSGAETGHLSELFAGLPVDALPSLRRMTKDLLSARAAPPPGDGASLFLSRVDALLRMGDIDRAGRLLERAGGTDPRLFRRAFDVALLNGSENRACARMRRAPEIAPTYAARVFCLARGGDWRAAALTLEAGDALGVIGSAEDRLLARFLDPAIADSTVSLPPPRDPTPLSFAMLAAIGEPMGTTGLPLAFAHFDLRPTAGWSHRIAAAERLARAGAIAPARLFEVYDDRQPPASGGTWDRVEAVQDAMRAISGSMPDAVNATLPDAWTEMQAAGLASVFARHLSPDLSNMPLDGAAQEAALEMALLTDDYAAAADSAGDALPRDVAIVLGRAPLPDDASPKVTALREGLAGEVAPPERLTRLVDEDRTGEALLLAAEDIDRGAAGDLDELAPSLAFLVQMGLDGTARRTALEILMLDRGA
;
A
#
# COMPACT_ATOMS: atom_id res chain seq x y z
N MET A 1 -37.05 -44.53 -59.05
CA MET A 1 -38.18 -44.35 -58.12
C MET A 1 -37.55 -44.08 -56.76
N ARG A 2 -37.54 -42.81 -56.30
CA ARG A 2 -38.43 -42.28 -55.23
C ARG A 2 -38.11 -42.93 -53.87
N SER A 3 -37.74 -42.24 -52.78
CA SER A 3 -37.85 -40.84 -52.38
C SER A 3 -36.98 -40.55 -51.15
N ASP A 4 -36.53 -39.30 -51.04
CA ASP A 4 -36.34 -38.42 -49.87
C ASP A 4 -36.21 -38.98 -48.44
N LEU A 5 -35.17 -38.51 -47.73
CA LEU A 5 -35.31 -37.92 -46.38
C LEU A 5 -34.02 -37.17 -45.98
N ALA A 6 -34.05 -35.85 -46.17
CA ALA A 6 -33.10 -34.90 -45.59
C ALA A 6 -33.51 -34.60 -44.14
N ALA A 7 -32.62 -34.83 -43.19
CA ALA A 7 -32.77 -34.38 -41.80
C ALA A 7 -31.77 -33.25 -41.55
N LEU A 8 -32.27 -32.02 -41.60
CA LEU A 8 -31.56 -30.80 -41.24
C LEU A 8 -31.69 -30.60 -39.72
N ALA A 9 -30.62 -30.87 -38.97
CA ALA A 9 -30.58 -30.60 -37.53
C ALA A 9 -30.10 -29.16 -37.31
N LEU A 10 -31.02 -28.30 -36.86
CA LEU A 10 -30.79 -26.90 -36.51
C LEU A 10 -30.15 -26.82 -35.11
N LEU A 11 -28.86 -26.53 -35.02
CA LEU A 11 -28.17 -26.22 -33.77
C LEU A 11 -28.47 -24.77 -33.37
N LEU A 12 -29.38 -24.57 -32.42
CA LEU A 12 -29.53 -23.29 -31.71
C LEU A 12 -28.38 -23.14 -30.71
N THR A 13 -27.41 -22.29 -31.03
CA THR A 13 -26.44 -21.78 -30.07
C THR A 13 -27.07 -20.62 -29.30
N THR A 14 -27.46 -20.88 -28.05
CA THR A 14 -27.82 -19.82 -27.11
C THR A 14 -26.54 -19.12 -26.66
N THR A 15 -26.26 -17.96 -27.22
CA THR A 15 -25.29 -17.00 -26.69
C THR A 15 -25.87 -16.38 -25.42
N THR A 16 -25.50 -16.92 -24.26
CA THR A 16 -25.69 -16.23 -22.99
C THR A 16 -24.77 -15.00 -22.98
N ALA A 17 -25.37 -13.81 -23.06
CA ALA A 17 -24.69 -12.58 -22.72
C ALA A 17 -24.32 -12.66 -21.23
N ALA A 18 -23.03 -12.82 -20.93
CA ALA A 18 -22.53 -12.65 -19.58
C ALA A 18 -22.55 -11.14 -19.28
N SER A 19 -23.40 -10.72 -18.37
CA SER A 19 -23.29 -9.42 -17.72
C SER A 19 -22.02 -9.44 -16.87
N ALA A 20 -20.91 -8.93 -17.39
CA ALA A 20 -19.73 -8.67 -16.60
C ALA A 20 -20.06 -7.49 -15.67
N GLN A 21 -20.32 -7.78 -14.40
CA GLN A 21 -20.35 -6.77 -13.35
C GLN A 21 -18.89 -6.38 -13.10
N GLU A 22 -18.48 -5.19 -13.51
CA GLU A 22 -17.15 -4.67 -13.20
C GLU A 22 -16.93 -4.72 -11.68
N PRO A 23 -15.82 -5.30 -11.20
CA PRO A 23 -15.53 -5.33 -9.77
C PRO A 23 -15.41 -3.90 -9.26
N LEU A 24 -16.17 -3.58 -8.20
CA LEU A 24 -16.21 -2.23 -7.59
C LEU A 24 -14.95 -1.90 -6.76
N SER A 25 -13.98 -2.82 -6.71
CA SER A 25 -12.70 -2.76 -6.02
C SER A 25 -11.64 -3.42 -6.92
N ALA A 26 -10.47 -2.80 -7.06
CA ALA A 26 -9.33 -3.44 -7.75
C ALA A 26 -8.60 -4.47 -6.86
N ILE A 27 -9.09 -4.69 -5.65
CA ILE A 27 -8.52 -5.58 -4.64
C ILE A 27 -9.53 -6.66 -4.26
N ASP A 28 -9.16 -7.90 -4.52
CA ASP A 28 -10.00 -9.10 -4.32
C ASP A 28 -10.33 -9.39 -2.86
N TRP A 29 -9.49 -8.94 -1.91
CA TRP A 29 -9.69 -9.21 -0.48
C TRP A 29 -10.50 -8.13 0.25
N LEU A 30 -10.84 -7.00 -0.38
CA LEU A 30 -11.75 -6.00 0.21
C LEU A 30 -13.21 -6.48 0.08
N SER A 31 -14.07 -6.23 1.07
CA SER A 31 -15.42 -6.84 1.14
C SER A 31 -16.38 -6.50 0.00
N ASP A 32 -16.57 -7.37 -1.02
CA ASP A 32 -17.43 -7.09 -2.19
C ASP A 32 -18.92 -7.03 -1.91
N SER A 33 -19.53 -5.84 -1.99
CA SER A 33 -20.90 -5.66 -1.50
C SER A 33 -21.59 -4.41 -2.03
N VAL A 34 -22.10 -4.46 -3.25
CA VAL A 34 -23.32 -3.71 -3.59
C VAL A 34 -24.24 -4.65 -4.36
N THR A 35 -25.00 -5.46 -3.63
CA THR A 35 -26.35 -5.78 -4.09
C THR A 35 -27.23 -4.68 -3.53
N THR A 36 -27.46 -3.63 -4.33
CA THR A 36 -28.61 -2.76 -4.06
C THR A 36 -29.81 -3.68 -4.04
N ALA A 37 -30.50 -3.82 -2.90
CA ALA A 37 -31.75 -4.55 -2.86
C ALA A 37 -32.62 -4.03 -4.01
N ALA A 38 -33.02 -4.91 -4.93
CA ALA A 38 -33.89 -4.53 -6.02
C ALA A 38 -35.09 -3.81 -5.40
N GLN A 39 -35.29 -2.54 -5.75
CA GLN A 39 -36.50 -1.83 -5.36
C GLN A 39 -37.68 -2.69 -5.84
N PRO A 40 -38.68 -2.98 -5.00
CA PRO A 40 -39.86 -3.71 -5.46
C PRO A 40 -40.44 -2.94 -6.64
N SER A 41 -40.49 -3.58 -7.82
CA SER A 41 -41.12 -2.99 -9.00
C SER A 41 -42.57 -2.69 -8.64
N GLN A 42 -42.87 -1.40 -8.50
CA GLN A 42 -44.25 -0.95 -8.58
C GLN A 42 -44.63 -1.01 -10.07
N ASP A 43 -45.41 -2.04 -10.42
CA ASP A 43 -46.05 -2.14 -11.74
C ASP A 43 -47.10 -1.03 -11.87
N ASP A 44 -46.67 0.14 -12.35
CA ASP A 44 -47.57 1.16 -12.90
C ASP A 44 -47.58 1.06 -14.44
N ALA A 45 -48.80 1.05 -14.98
CA ALA A 45 -49.15 0.88 -16.39
C ALA A 45 -48.47 1.89 -17.34
N PRO A 46 -48.35 1.59 -18.66
CA PRO A 46 -47.44 2.32 -19.54
C PRO A 46 -47.97 3.73 -19.85
N VAL A 47 -47.27 4.74 -19.35
CA VAL A 47 -47.34 6.13 -19.83
C VAL A 47 -46.13 6.43 -20.70
N SER A 48 -46.35 7.19 -21.78
CA SER A 48 -45.41 7.45 -22.88
C SER A 48 -44.04 7.98 -22.43
N ASN A 49 -42.96 7.39 -22.98
CA ASN A 49 -41.57 7.85 -22.82
C ASN A 49 -41.32 9.19 -23.52
N GLY A 50 -41.55 10.29 -22.80
CA GLY A 50 -41.00 11.61 -23.13
C GLY A 50 -39.66 11.80 -22.43
N ALA A 51 -38.59 11.97 -23.22
CA ALA A 51 -37.23 12.41 -22.86
C ALA A 51 -36.87 12.33 -21.36
N LEU A 52 -36.27 11.21 -20.95
CA LEU A 52 -35.57 11.14 -19.66
C LEU A 52 -34.46 12.20 -19.65
N PRO A 53 -34.43 13.12 -18.66
CA PRO A 53 -33.24 13.92 -18.40
C PRO A 53 -32.06 12.97 -18.15
N GLY A 54 -30.88 13.32 -18.64
CA GLY A 54 -29.65 12.61 -18.25
C GLY A 54 -29.55 12.52 -16.73
N LYS A 55 -28.90 11.45 -16.23
CA LYS A 55 -28.71 11.14 -14.80
C LYS A 55 -28.49 12.44 -14.00
N ILE A 56 -29.49 12.84 -13.21
CA ILE A 56 -29.40 14.05 -12.39
C ILE A 56 -28.55 13.68 -11.17
N THR A 57 -27.28 14.04 -11.21
CA THR A 57 -26.40 13.99 -10.03
C THR A 57 -26.75 15.17 -9.14
N VAL A 58 -27.38 14.92 -8.00
CA VAL A 58 -27.60 15.94 -6.98
C VAL A 58 -26.34 15.97 -6.11
N GLU A 59 -25.52 17.00 -6.28
CA GLU A 59 -24.33 17.23 -5.46
C GLU A 59 -24.59 18.37 -4.47
N PRO A 60 -24.36 18.15 -3.16
CA PRO A 60 -24.34 19.24 -2.19
C PRO A 60 -23.17 20.18 -2.50
N LEU A 61 -23.45 21.48 -2.66
CA LEU A 61 -22.46 22.50 -3.02
C LEU A 61 -21.36 22.70 -1.94
N ASP A 62 -21.66 22.33 -0.69
CA ASP A 62 -20.84 22.61 0.50
C ASP A 62 -20.06 21.39 1.06
N ALA A 63 -20.17 20.20 0.44
CA ALA A 63 -19.43 19.02 0.87
C ALA A 63 -18.06 18.93 0.18
N PRO A 64 -16.97 18.53 0.86
CA PRO A 64 -15.70 18.26 0.21
C PRO A 64 -15.89 17.20 -0.88
N ARG A 65 -15.50 17.50 -2.12
CA ARG A 65 -15.48 16.50 -3.18
C ARG A 65 -14.37 15.50 -2.84
N PRO A 66 -14.66 14.18 -2.74
CA PRO A 66 -13.66 13.18 -2.36
C PRO A 66 -12.34 13.28 -3.14
N ASN A 67 -12.38 13.80 -4.36
CA ASN A 67 -11.22 13.81 -5.26
C ASN A 67 -10.32 15.02 -5.06
N ASP A 68 -10.87 16.12 -4.54
CA ASP A 68 -10.10 17.30 -4.12
C ASP A 68 -9.40 17.04 -2.77
N VAL A 69 -9.60 15.85 -2.18
CA VAL A 69 -9.00 15.45 -0.92
C VAL A 69 -7.60 14.91 -1.16
N GLY A 70 -6.67 15.49 -0.42
CA GLY A 70 -5.32 14.98 -0.25
C GLY A 70 -4.84 15.21 1.17
N LEU A 71 -3.73 14.59 1.53
CA LEU A 71 -3.08 14.74 2.83
C LEU A 71 -2.26 16.04 2.91
N PHE A 72 -1.75 16.51 1.78
CA PHE A 72 -0.91 17.72 1.64
C PHE A 72 -1.04 18.29 0.21
N ALA A 73 -0.56 19.52 0.01
CA ALA A 73 -0.47 20.13 -1.32
C ALA A 73 0.73 19.53 -2.10
N PRO A 74 0.63 19.28 -3.42
CA PRO A 74 1.70 18.67 -4.22
C PRO A 74 3.06 19.33 -4.05
N GLU A 75 3.08 20.65 -4.01
CA GLU A 75 4.29 21.47 -3.97
C GLU A 75 5.08 21.26 -2.67
N ALA A 76 4.42 20.84 -1.59
CA ALA A 76 5.05 20.52 -0.31
C ALA A 76 6.03 19.34 -0.40
N VAL A 77 5.92 18.53 -1.46
CA VAL A 77 6.81 17.39 -1.75
C VAL A 77 7.47 17.53 -3.12
N GLY A 78 7.49 18.73 -3.70
CA GLY A 78 8.11 19.02 -5.00
C GLY A 78 7.33 18.49 -6.21
N LEU A 79 6.05 18.16 -6.04
CA LEU A 79 5.19 17.72 -7.14
C LEU A 79 4.43 18.91 -7.76
N PRO A 80 4.12 18.89 -9.07
CA PRO A 80 3.29 19.91 -9.70
C PRO A 80 1.80 19.74 -9.36
N ASP A 81 1.01 20.80 -9.57
CA ASP A 81 -0.42 20.80 -9.26
C ASP A 81 -1.27 19.92 -10.19
N ALA A 82 -0.94 19.91 -11.48
CA ALA A 82 -1.64 19.17 -12.52
C ALA A 82 -1.16 17.71 -12.59
N LEU A 83 -1.56 16.90 -11.61
CA LEU A 83 -1.16 15.49 -11.55
C LEU A 83 -1.98 14.59 -12.48
N TRP A 84 -3.31 14.76 -12.48
CA TRP A 84 -4.24 13.80 -13.10
C TRP A 84 -5.21 14.44 -14.09
N SER A 85 -5.17 15.76 -14.28
CA SER A 85 -6.23 16.52 -14.94
C SER A 85 -6.46 16.14 -16.40
N GLY A 86 -5.41 15.79 -17.15
CA GLY A 86 -5.52 15.37 -18.54
C GLY A 86 -5.71 13.87 -18.76
N ALA A 87 -5.74 13.08 -17.68
CA ALA A 87 -5.77 11.63 -17.77
C ALA A 87 -7.20 11.08 -17.88
N GLU A 88 -7.32 9.82 -18.29
CA GLU A 88 -8.58 9.08 -18.20
C GLU A 88 -8.67 8.32 -16.88
N THR A 89 -9.81 8.41 -16.18
CA THR A 89 -10.02 7.74 -14.89
C THR A 89 -9.80 6.23 -14.97
N GLY A 90 -10.33 5.55 -16.00
CA GLY A 90 -10.20 4.10 -16.14
C GLY A 90 -8.74 3.65 -16.28
N HIS A 91 -8.00 4.34 -17.16
CA HIS A 91 -6.56 4.10 -17.35
C HIS A 91 -5.76 4.32 -16.06
N LEU A 92 -6.00 5.40 -15.33
CA LEU A 92 -5.33 5.63 -14.04
C LEU A 92 -5.68 4.57 -13.00
N SER A 93 -6.94 4.13 -12.95
CA SER A 93 -7.36 3.05 -12.05
C SER A 93 -6.61 1.74 -12.33
N GLU A 94 -6.42 1.39 -13.60
CA GLU A 94 -5.61 0.23 -14.01
C GLU A 94 -4.13 0.40 -13.64
N LEU A 95 -3.56 1.58 -13.93
CA LEU A 95 -2.18 1.90 -13.56
C LEU A 95 -1.97 1.77 -12.04
N PHE A 96 -2.87 2.31 -11.23
CA PHE A 96 -2.80 2.25 -9.77
C PHE A 96 -2.93 0.82 -9.23
N ALA A 97 -3.76 -0.01 -9.88
CA ALA A 97 -3.87 -1.43 -9.56
C ALA A 97 -2.57 -2.20 -9.86
N GLY A 98 -1.82 -1.79 -10.90
CA GLY A 98 -0.57 -2.41 -11.32
C GLY A 98 0.71 -1.99 -10.58
N LEU A 99 0.69 -0.89 -9.81
CA LEU A 99 1.92 -0.35 -9.19
C LEU A 99 2.70 -1.40 -8.36
N PRO A 100 4.02 -1.53 -8.49
CA PRO A 100 4.79 -2.51 -7.72
C PRO A 100 4.73 -2.24 -6.21
N VAL A 101 4.66 -3.31 -5.40
CA VAL A 101 4.65 -3.21 -3.92
C VAL A 101 6.06 -3.22 -3.32
N ASP A 102 7.03 -3.72 -4.08
CA ASP A 102 8.42 -4.00 -3.71
C ASP A 102 9.45 -3.08 -4.40
N ALA A 103 8.99 -1.93 -4.94
CA ALA A 103 9.85 -0.92 -5.55
C ALA A 103 10.94 -0.38 -4.61
N LEU A 104 11.97 0.25 -5.18
CA LEU A 104 13.01 0.95 -4.41
C LEU A 104 12.42 1.94 -3.39
N PRO A 105 13.04 2.09 -2.19
CA PRO A 105 12.45 2.90 -1.11
C PRO A 105 12.09 4.35 -1.50
N SER A 106 12.96 5.04 -2.25
CA SER A 106 12.71 6.42 -2.69
C SER A 106 11.60 6.52 -3.73
N LEU A 107 11.53 5.59 -4.68
CA LEU A 107 10.45 5.53 -5.67
C LEU A 107 9.12 5.19 -5.01
N ARG A 108 9.11 4.22 -4.09
CA ARG A 108 7.90 3.87 -3.33
C ARG A 108 7.40 5.03 -2.48
N ARG A 109 8.29 5.80 -1.85
CA ARG A 109 7.92 7.03 -1.13
C ARG A 109 7.26 8.03 -2.07
N MET A 110 7.89 8.31 -3.22
CA MET A 110 7.33 9.20 -4.25
C MET A 110 5.94 8.73 -4.72
N THR A 111 5.77 7.45 -5.04
CA THR A 111 4.49 6.87 -5.45
C THR A 111 3.41 7.03 -4.37
N LYS A 112 3.73 6.72 -3.11
CA LYS A 112 2.80 6.93 -2.00
C LYS A 112 2.48 8.40 -1.78
N ASP A 113 3.43 9.30 -2.05
CA ASP A 113 3.23 10.75 -1.95
C ASP A 113 2.31 11.24 -3.08
N LEU A 114 2.52 10.80 -4.32
CA LEU A 114 1.62 11.04 -5.47
C LEU A 114 0.19 10.58 -5.19
N LEU A 115 0.03 9.34 -4.68
CA LEU A 115 -1.29 8.78 -4.33
C LEU A 115 -1.97 9.53 -3.17
N SER A 116 -1.21 10.26 -2.35
CA SER A 116 -1.72 10.95 -1.16
C SER A 116 -1.85 12.47 -1.32
N ALA A 117 -1.23 13.06 -2.34
CA ALA A 117 -1.27 14.49 -2.61
C ALA A 117 -2.68 14.96 -2.97
N ARG A 118 -2.99 16.23 -2.67
CA ARG A 118 -4.19 16.87 -3.22
C ARG A 118 -4.00 17.03 -4.71
N ALA A 119 -4.99 16.67 -5.52
CA ALA A 119 -4.89 16.81 -6.96
C ALA A 119 -6.25 17.09 -7.56
N ALA A 120 -6.28 17.92 -8.61
CA ALA A 120 -7.49 18.06 -9.41
C ALA A 120 -7.81 16.72 -10.10
N PRO A 121 -9.05 16.21 -10.00
CA PRO A 121 -9.42 14.98 -10.70
C PRO A 121 -9.47 15.20 -12.22
N PRO A 122 -9.31 14.14 -13.01
CA PRO A 122 -9.71 14.15 -14.41
C PRO A 122 -11.22 14.42 -14.55
N PRO A 123 -11.69 14.86 -15.73
CA PRO A 123 -13.12 15.01 -16.01
C PRO A 123 -13.86 13.67 -15.82
N GLY A 124 -15.01 13.68 -15.13
CA GLY A 124 -15.87 12.49 -14.97
C GLY A 124 -16.15 12.12 -13.51
N ASP A 125 -16.46 10.84 -13.26
CA ASP A 125 -16.68 10.32 -11.90
C ASP A 125 -15.35 10.22 -11.15
N GLY A 126 -14.93 11.31 -10.52
CA GLY A 126 -13.68 11.26 -9.80
C GLY A 126 -13.73 10.39 -8.53
N ALA A 127 -14.91 10.08 -7.97
CA ALA A 127 -15.00 9.24 -6.75
C ALA A 127 -14.36 7.86 -6.97
N SER A 128 -14.43 7.36 -8.21
CA SER A 128 -13.77 6.14 -8.64
C SER A 128 -12.23 6.27 -8.60
N LEU A 129 -11.66 7.38 -9.08
CA LEU A 129 -10.22 7.61 -8.99
C LEU A 129 -9.74 7.72 -7.54
N PHE A 130 -10.48 8.42 -6.68
CA PHE A 130 -10.16 8.53 -5.26
C PHE A 130 -10.12 7.14 -4.61
N LEU A 131 -11.10 6.28 -4.88
CA LEU A 131 -11.11 4.90 -4.40
C LEU A 131 -9.92 4.10 -4.94
N SER A 132 -9.57 4.24 -6.22
CA SER A 132 -8.38 3.58 -6.78
C SER A 132 -7.08 4.00 -6.10
N ARG A 133 -6.95 5.28 -5.71
CA ARG A 133 -5.79 5.76 -4.92
C ARG A 133 -5.74 5.14 -3.53
N VAL A 134 -6.90 5.08 -2.86
CA VAL A 134 -7.04 4.42 -1.55
C VAL A 134 -6.68 2.94 -1.67
N ASP A 135 -7.23 2.25 -2.66
CA ASP A 135 -6.98 0.83 -2.90
C ASP A 135 -5.47 0.58 -3.20
N ALA A 136 -4.82 1.40 -4.01
CA ALA A 136 -3.37 1.30 -4.22
C ALA A 136 -2.55 1.44 -2.92
N LEU A 137 -2.91 2.40 -2.06
CA LEU A 137 -2.27 2.56 -0.74
C LEU A 137 -2.51 1.34 0.17
N LEU A 138 -3.72 0.76 0.17
CA LEU A 138 -4.04 -0.44 0.94
C LEU A 138 -3.23 -1.65 0.45
N ARG A 139 -3.08 -1.82 -0.87
CA ARG A 139 -2.25 -2.88 -1.47
C ARG A 139 -0.78 -2.72 -1.10
N MET A 140 -0.29 -1.49 -1.03
CA MET A 140 1.04 -1.14 -0.50
C MET A 140 1.16 -1.21 1.03
N GLY A 141 0.11 -1.67 1.73
CA GLY A 141 0.05 -1.81 3.18
C GLY A 141 -0.04 -0.50 3.96
N ASP A 142 -0.10 0.66 3.30
CA ASP A 142 -0.16 1.98 3.95
C ASP A 142 -1.59 2.34 4.35
N ILE A 143 -2.12 1.56 5.30
CA ILE A 143 -3.50 1.71 5.78
C ILE A 143 -3.70 3.03 6.55
N ASP A 144 -2.62 3.62 7.07
CA ASP A 144 -2.68 4.90 7.78
C ASP A 144 -2.92 6.06 6.82
N ARG A 145 -2.21 6.14 5.68
CA ARG A 145 -2.50 7.16 4.65
C ARG A 145 -3.89 6.93 4.04
N ALA A 146 -4.23 5.69 3.71
CA ALA A 146 -5.55 5.34 3.18
C ALA A 146 -6.67 5.76 4.16
N GLY A 147 -6.54 5.40 5.44
CA GLY A 147 -7.48 5.78 6.49
C GLY A 147 -7.64 7.30 6.63
N ARG A 148 -6.54 8.05 6.66
CA ARG A 148 -6.59 9.52 6.74
C ARG A 148 -7.24 10.17 5.51
N LEU A 149 -7.01 9.64 4.31
CA LEU A 149 -7.70 10.12 3.11
C LEU A 149 -9.22 9.89 3.23
N LEU A 150 -9.63 8.69 3.63
CA LEU A 150 -11.04 8.34 3.84
C LEU A 150 -11.70 9.19 4.93
N GLU A 151 -11.00 9.46 6.03
CA GLU A 151 -11.47 10.35 7.09
C GLU A 151 -11.66 11.79 6.60
N ARG A 152 -10.74 12.32 5.77
CA ARG A 152 -10.86 13.67 5.18
C ARG A 152 -11.94 13.78 4.12
N ALA A 153 -12.14 12.74 3.30
CA ALA A 153 -13.23 12.70 2.34
C ALA A 153 -14.59 12.68 3.03
N GLY A 154 -14.69 12.00 4.17
CA GLY A 154 -15.89 12.00 4.99
C GLY A 154 -17.13 11.50 4.25
N GLY A 155 -18.28 12.11 4.55
CA GLY A 155 -19.54 11.82 3.88
C GLY A 155 -20.23 10.52 4.29
N THR A 156 -21.34 10.23 3.60
CA THR A 156 -22.18 9.04 3.79
C THR A 156 -22.13 8.10 2.59
N ASP A 157 -21.16 8.26 1.67
CA ASP A 157 -20.99 7.34 0.53
C ASP A 157 -20.66 5.94 1.09
N PRO A 158 -21.52 4.92 0.86
CA PRO A 158 -21.30 3.57 1.34
C PRO A 158 -19.99 2.94 0.82
N ARG A 159 -19.54 3.31 -0.40
CA ARG A 159 -18.30 2.81 -0.99
C ARG A 159 -17.08 3.28 -0.22
N LEU A 160 -17.07 4.56 0.20
CA LEU A 160 -16.00 5.12 1.04
C LEU A 160 -16.06 4.51 2.45
N PHE A 161 -17.26 4.39 3.02
CA PHE A 161 -17.44 3.80 4.33
C PHE A 161 -16.95 2.34 4.38
N ARG A 162 -17.17 1.54 3.32
CA ARG A 162 -16.63 0.18 3.19
C ARG A 162 -15.12 0.16 3.39
N ARG A 163 -14.36 0.97 2.62
CA ARG A 163 -12.89 1.02 2.75
C ARG A 163 -12.47 1.50 4.14
N ALA A 164 -13.18 2.46 4.69
CA ALA A 164 -12.91 2.96 6.04
C ALA A 164 -13.16 1.89 7.12
N PHE A 165 -14.18 1.04 6.92
CA PHE A 165 -14.48 -0.08 7.79
C PHE A 165 -13.41 -1.18 7.69
N ASP A 166 -12.97 -1.52 6.47
CA ASP A 166 -11.87 -2.47 6.24
C ASP A 166 -10.57 -2.00 6.90
N VAL A 167 -10.20 -0.73 6.74
CA VAL A 167 -9.06 -0.11 7.46
C VAL A 167 -9.23 -0.22 8.97
N ALA A 168 -10.43 0.05 9.48
CA ALA A 168 -10.71 0.01 10.92
C ALA A 168 -10.56 -1.41 11.49
N LEU A 169 -10.99 -2.43 10.74
CA LEU A 169 -10.83 -3.83 11.11
C LEU A 169 -9.36 -4.25 11.14
N LEU A 170 -8.53 -3.75 10.22
CA LEU A 170 -7.10 -4.05 10.17
C LEU A 170 -6.32 -3.39 11.31
N ASN A 171 -6.58 -2.10 11.60
CA ASN A 171 -5.82 -1.34 12.61
C ASN A 171 -6.37 -1.39 14.04
N GLY A 172 -7.51 -2.07 14.28
CA GLY A 172 -8.05 -2.26 15.63
C GLY A 172 -9.00 -1.15 16.10
N SER A 173 -9.49 -0.33 15.16
CA SER A 173 -10.45 0.75 15.44
C SER A 173 -11.90 0.39 15.08
N GLU A 174 -12.20 -0.90 14.90
CA GLU A 174 -13.52 -1.41 14.49
C GLU A 174 -14.66 -0.95 15.42
N ASN A 175 -14.41 -0.78 16.72
CA ASN A 175 -15.43 -0.29 17.66
C ASN A 175 -15.93 1.12 17.31
N ARG A 176 -15.02 2.01 16.87
CA ARG A 176 -15.35 3.37 16.42
C ARG A 176 -16.15 3.32 15.12
N ALA A 177 -15.73 2.47 14.18
CA ALA A 177 -16.43 2.30 12.91
C ALA A 177 -17.83 1.70 13.09
N CYS A 178 -17.98 0.69 13.95
CA CYS A 178 -19.28 0.11 14.30
C CYS A 178 -20.20 1.11 15.01
N ALA A 179 -19.67 1.96 15.89
CA ALA A 179 -20.47 3.03 16.50
C ALA A 179 -21.00 4.03 15.46
N ARG A 180 -20.21 4.36 14.43
CA ARG A 180 -20.65 5.19 13.30
C ARG A 180 -21.74 4.48 12.49
N MET A 181 -21.55 3.20 12.15
CA MET A 181 -22.53 2.39 11.41
C MET A 181 -23.88 2.29 12.14
N ARG A 182 -23.88 2.10 13.46
CA ARG A 182 -25.14 2.03 14.23
C ARG A 182 -25.93 3.34 14.24
N ARG A 183 -25.27 4.49 14.07
CA ARG A 183 -25.93 5.81 13.99
C ARG A 183 -26.50 6.10 12.61
N ALA A 184 -26.01 5.41 11.59
CA ALA A 184 -26.39 5.58 10.20
C ALA A 184 -26.46 4.20 9.52
N PRO A 185 -27.48 3.36 9.85
CA PRO A 185 -27.54 1.98 9.37
C PRO A 185 -27.53 1.82 7.85
N GLU A 186 -27.92 2.86 7.10
CA GLU A 186 -27.91 2.94 5.65
C GLU A 186 -26.51 2.89 5.02
N ILE A 187 -25.46 3.16 5.80
CA ILE A 187 -24.07 3.07 5.32
C ILE A 187 -23.46 1.68 5.48
N ALA A 188 -24.18 0.74 6.11
CA ALA A 188 -23.68 -0.61 6.33
C ALA A 188 -23.34 -1.29 4.98
N PRO A 189 -22.09 -1.74 4.77
CA PRO A 189 -21.67 -2.28 3.48
C PRO A 189 -22.27 -3.66 3.21
N THR A 190 -22.49 -4.47 4.26
CA THR A 190 -23.08 -5.81 4.18
C THR A 190 -23.99 -6.10 5.36
N TYR A 191 -24.85 -7.12 5.19
CA TYR A 191 -25.51 -7.79 6.30
C TYR A 191 -24.50 -8.33 7.31
N ALA A 192 -23.40 -8.96 6.86
CA ALA A 192 -22.36 -9.47 7.75
C ALA A 192 -21.70 -8.37 8.62
N ALA A 193 -21.35 -7.23 8.04
CA ALA A 193 -20.80 -6.08 8.77
C ALA A 193 -21.83 -5.51 9.76
N ARG A 194 -23.11 -5.49 9.39
CA ARG A 194 -24.19 -5.09 10.28
C ARG A 194 -24.34 -6.05 11.47
N VAL A 195 -24.37 -7.36 11.22
CA VAL A 195 -24.41 -8.39 12.26
C VAL A 195 -23.21 -8.23 13.20
N PHE A 196 -22.00 -8.11 12.65
CA PHE A 196 -20.78 -7.89 13.41
C PHE A 196 -20.86 -6.66 14.31
N CYS A 197 -21.31 -5.52 13.77
CA CYS A 197 -21.37 -4.26 14.51
C CYS A 197 -22.52 -4.17 15.53
N LEU A 198 -23.61 -4.90 15.32
CA LEU A 198 -24.69 -5.07 16.32
C LEU A 198 -24.18 -5.90 17.50
N ALA A 199 -23.55 -7.05 17.23
CA ALA A 199 -22.95 -7.92 18.24
C ALA A 199 -21.84 -7.23 19.03
N ARG A 200 -20.89 -6.55 18.36
CA ARG A 200 -19.87 -5.71 19.05
C ARG A 200 -20.49 -4.57 19.85
N GLY A 201 -21.67 -4.10 19.46
CA GLY A 201 -22.45 -3.10 20.19
C GLY A 201 -23.25 -3.65 21.38
N GLY A 202 -23.26 -4.97 21.58
CA GLY A 202 -24.00 -5.66 22.63
C GLY A 202 -25.45 -6.03 22.29
N ASP A 203 -25.93 -5.70 21.08
CA ASP A 203 -27.28 -6.04 20.63
C ASP A 203 -27.30 -7.40 19.92
N TRP A 204 -27.01 -8.45 20.68
CA TRP A 204 -26.93 -9.83 20.20
C TRP A 204 -28.25 -10.32 19.57
N ARG A 205 -29.39 -9.86 20.11
CA ARG A 205 -30.71 -10.26 19.60
C ARG A 205 -30.97 -9.65 18.22
N ALA A 206 -30.66 -8.36 18.03
CA ALA A 206 -30.75 -7.75 16.71
C ALA A 206 -29.75 -8.35 15.73
N ALA A 207 -28.55 -8.72 16.19
CA ALA A 207 -27.54 -9.37 15.36
C ALA A 207 -28.04 -10.74 14.85
N ALA A 208 -28.57 -11.59 15.73
CA ALA A 208 -29.13 -12.89 15.36
C ALA A 208 -30.32 -12.76 14.38
N LEU A 209 -31.26 -11.84 14.66
CA LEU A 209 -32.37 -11.58 13.75
C LEU A 209 -31.91 -11.08 12.37
N THR A 210 -30.85 -10.26 12.34
CA THR A 210 -30.27 -9.76 11.08
C THR A 210 -29.59 -10.89 10.29
N LEU A 211 -28.94 -11.84 10.98
CA LEU A 211 -28.36 -13.03 10.36
C LEU A 211 -29.44 -13.92 9.74
N GLU A 212 -30.48 -14.29 10.51
CA GLU A 212 -31.61 -15.10 10.03
C GLU A 212 -32.32 -14.44 8.83
N ALA A 213 -32.52 -13.13 8.88
CA ALA A 213 -33.11 -12.38 7.76
C ALA A 213 -32.20 -12.39 6.52
N GLY A 214 -30.88 -12.26 6.70
CA GLY A 214 -29.91 -12.29 5.60
C GLY A 214 -29.80 -13.66 4.95
N ASP A 215 -29.82 -14.73 5.74
CA ASP A 215 -29.85 -16.12 5.26
C ASP A 215 -31.14 -16.42 4.49
N ALA A 216 -32.30 -16.05 5.05
CA ALA A 216 -33.60 -16.23 4.40
C ALA A 216 -33.74 -15.47 3.07
N LEU A 217 -33.07 -14.31 2.94
CA LEU A 217 -33.00 -13.52 1.71
C LEU A 217 -31.94 -14.03 0.72
N GLY A 218 -31.10 -15.00 1.11
CA GLY A 218 -30.00 -15.53 0.29
C GLY A 218 -28.89 -14.52 0.01
N VAL A 219 -28.72 -13.50 0.87
CA VAL A 219 -27.71 -12.44 0.71
C VAL A 219 -26.44 -12.70 1.54
N ILE A 220 -26.45 -13.74 2.38
CA ILE A 220 -25.28 -14.21 3.13
C ILE A 220 -24.89 -15.59 2.59
N GLY A 221 -23.62 -15.75 2.20
CA GLY A 221 -23.11 -17.04 1.72
C GLY A 221 -22.95 -18.06 2.85
N SER A 222 -23.12 -19.36 2.57
CA SER A 222 -23.10 -20.40 3.61
C SER A 222 -21.84 -20.45 4.48
N ALA A 223 -20.67 -20.07 3.94
CA ALA A 223 -19.43 -20.00 4.71
C ALA A 223 -19.43 -18.81 5.69
N GLU A 224 -19.95 -17.68 5.24
CA GLU A 224 -20.09 -16.46 6.04
C GLU A 224 -21.15 -16.64 7.13
N ASP A 225 -22.28 -17.28 6.80
CA ASP A 225 -23.33 -17.64 7.77
C ASP A 225 -22.77 -18.50 8.91
N ARG A 226 -22.02 -19.56 8.60
CA ARG A 226 -21.39 -20.42 9.62
C ARG A 226 -20.42 -19.65 10.52
N LEU A 227 -19.65 -18.73 9.95
CA LEU A 227 -18.71 -17.90 10.70
C LEU A 227 -19.45 -16.91 11.60
N LEU A 228 -20.50 -16.26 11.10
CA LEU A 228 -21.35 -15.36 11.87
C LEU A 228 -22.09 -16.09 12.99
N ALA A 229 -22.63 -17.29 12.73
CA ALA A 229 -23.28 -18.11 13.74
C ALA A 229 -22.33 -18.45 14.90
N ARG A 230 -21.08 -18.86 14.62
CA ARG A 230 -20.03 -19.05 15.65
C ARG A 230 -19.70 -17.76 16.38
N PHE A 231 -19.62 -16.65 15.66
CA PHE A 231 -19.33 -15.36 16.24
C PHE A 231 -20.43 -14.86 17.20
N LEU A 232 -21.69 -15.21 16.95
CA LEU A 232 -22.83 -14.82 17.78
C LEU A 232 -23.08 -15.77 18.96
N ASP A 233 -22.76 -17.05 18.83
CA ASP A 233 -23.03 -18.06 19.86
C ASP A 233 -21.75 -18.81 20.27
N PRO A 234 -21.23 -18.55 21.48
CA PRO A 234 -20.07 -19.27 22.03
C PRO A 234 -20.25 -20.80 22.08
N ALA A 235 -21.47 -21.30 22.25
CA ALA A 235 -21.72 -22.74 22.28
C ALA A 235 -21.50 -23.39 20.91
N ILE A 236 -21.73 -22.64 19.81
CA ILE A 236 -21.42 -23.07 18.45
C ILE A 236 -19.91 -22.92 18.18
N ALA A 237 -19.27 -21.87 18.72
CA ALA A 237 -17.82 -21.66 18.61
C ALA A 237 -17.02 -22.79 19.31
N ASP A 238 -17.48 -23.27 20.47
CA ASP A 238 -16.86 -24.36 21.23
C ASP A 238 -16.98 -25.75 20.56
N SER A 239 -17.49 -25.82 19.32
CA SER A 239 -17.56 -27.06 18.55
C SER A 239 -16.16 -27.62 18.25
N THR A 240 -16.01 -28.94 18.27
CA THR A 240 -14.72 -29.60 17.99
C THR A 240 -14.29 -29.57 16.51
N VAL A 241 -15.14 -29.05 15.63
CA VAL A 241 -14.88 -28.96 14.19
C VAL A 241 -14.45 -27.53 13.89
N SER A 242 -13.18 -27.28 13.57
CA SER A 242 -12.72 -25.94 13.12
C SER A 242 -13.27 -25.60 11.74
N LEU A 243 -13.48 -24.31 11.46
CA LEU A 243 -13.83 -23.88 10.11
C LEU A 243 -12.60 -24.03 9.20
N PRO A 244 -12.75 -24.52 7.95
CA PRO A 244 -11.66 -24.43 7.01
C PRO A 244 -11.29 -22.95 6.81
N PRO A 245 -10.03 -22.55 7.01
CA PRO A 245 -9.65 -21.16 6.86
C PRO A 245 -9.91 -20.71 5.41
N PRO A 246 -10.50 -19.52 5.21
CA PRO A 246 -10.68 -18.97 3.87
C PRO A 246 -9.31 -18.77 3.21
N ARG A 247 -9.23 -19.04 1.90
CA ARG A 247 -8.00 -18.81 1.13
C ARG A 247 -7.72 -17.30 1.02
N ASP A 248 -8.77 -16.53 0.77
CA ASP A 248 -8.72 -15.08 0.59
C ASP A 248 -9.64 -14.43 1.64
N PRO A 249 -9.17 -14.28 2.90
CA PRO A 249 -9.99 -13.66 3.93
C PRO A 249 -10.25 -12.19 3.60
N THR A 250 -11.48 -11.73 3.83
CA THR A 250 -11.75 -10.29 4.00
C THR A 250 -11.29 -9.82 5.39
N PRO A 251 -11.03 -8.52 5.61
CA PRO A 251 -10.73 -7.97 6.93
C PRO A 251 -11.81 -8.33 7.97
N LEU A 252 -13.08 -8.37 7.55
CA LEU A 252 -14.19 -8.73 8.42
C LEU A 252 -14.11 -10.21 8.82
N SER A 253 -13.97 -11.12 7.86
CA SER A 253 -13.84 -12.56 8.17
C SER A 253 -12.59 -12.85 9.01
N PHE A 254 -11.48 -12.16 8.75
CA PHE A 254 -10.25 -12.30 9.51
C PHE A 254 -10.45 -11.85 10.97
N ALA A 255 -11.07 -10.68 11.18
CA ALA A 255 -11.37 -10.18 12.51
C ALA A 255 -12.36 -11.07 13.28
N MET A 256 -13.35 -11.67 12.59
CA MET A 256 -14.28 -12.63 13.19
C MET A 256 -13.59 -13.92 13.62
N LEU A 257 -12.73 -14.49 12.76
CA LEU A 257 -11.94 -15.69 13.07
C LEU A 257 -11.04 -15.46 14.29
N ALA A 258 -10.35 -14.31 14.35
CA ALA A 258 -9.58 -13.94 15.53
C ALA A 258 -10.44 -13.77 16.79
N ALA A 259 -11.67 -13.24 16.66
CA ALA A 259 -12.58 -13.03 17.79
C ALA A 259 -13.16 -14.34 18.36
N ILE A 260 -13.30 -15.40 17.54
CA ILE A 260 -13.76 -16.72 17.98
C ILE A 260 -12.61 -17.64 18.43
N GLY A 261 -11.37 -17.14 18.51
CA GLY A 261 -10.22 -17.94 18.93
C GLY A 261 -9.62 -18.84 17.85
N GLU A 262 -9.96 -18.63 16.58
CA GLU A 262 -9.38 -19.33 15.43
C GLU A 262 -8.54 -18.35 14.56
N PRO A 263 -7.53 -17.64 15.10
CA PRO A 263 -6.79 -16.61 14.35
C PRO A 263 -5.99 -17.22 13.19
N MET A 264 -5.95 -16.49 12.07
CA MET A 264 -5.13 -16.84 10.92
C MET A 264 -3.76 -16.17 11.01
N GLY A 265 -2.71 -16.82 10.50
CA GLY A 265 -1.42 -16.17 10.31
C GLY A 265 -1.48 -15.12 9.20
N THR A 266 -0.77 -14.02 9.35
CA THR A 266 -0.70 -12.96 8.32
C THR A 266 0.39 -13.19 7.26
N THR A 267 1.21 -14.22 7.43
CA THR A 267 2.24 -14.63 6.46
C THR A 267 1.57 -15.15 5.19
N GLY A 268 1.96 -14.61 4.03
CA GLY A 268 1.37 -14.95 2.74
C GLY A 268 0.05 -14.23 2.43
N LEU A 269 -0.56 -13.56 3.41
CA LEU A 269 -1.68 -12.65 3.17
C LEU A 269 -1.19 -11.30 2.63
N PRO A 270 -2.08 -10.52 1.96
CA PRO A 270 -1.80 -9.16 1.54
C PRO A 270 -1.20 -8.32 2.67
N LEU A 271 -0.27 -7.43 2.33
CA LEU A 271 0.55 -6.72 3.31
C LEU A 271 -0.29 -5.95 4.35
N ALA A 272 -1.46 -5.45 3.98
CA ALA A 272 -2.39 -4.76 4.88
C ALA A 272 -2.77 -5.60 6.12
N PHE A 273 -2.85 -6.93 6.01
CA PHE A 273 -3.17 -7.82 7.14
C PHE A 273 -2.08 -7.86 8.21
N ALA A 274 -0.82 -7.55 7.86
CA ALA A 274 0.28 -7.52 8.84
C ALA A 274 0.04 -6.48 9.96
N HIS A 275 -0.79 -5.45 9.74
CA HIS A 275 -1.18 -4.51 10.79
C HIS A 275 -1.94 -5.17 11.94
N PHE A 276 -2.66 -6.26 11.68
CA PHE A 276 -3.35 -7.00 12.74
C PHE A 276 -2.37 -7.59 13.75
N ASP A 277 -1.24 -8.10 13.26
CA ASP A 277 -0.17 -8.67 14.09
C ASP A 277 0.67 -7.61 14.80
N LEU A 278 0.51 -6.30 14.54
CA LEU A 278 1.20 -5.26 15.30
C LEU A 278 0.57 -5.00 16.68
N ARG A 279 -0.64 -5.53 16.93
CA ARG A 279 -1.37 -5.33 18.19
C ARG A 279 -0.62 -5.98 19.35
N PRO A 280 -0.70 -5.41 20.57
CA PRO A 280 -0.07 -6.00 21.75
C PRO A 280 -0.57 -7.40 22.13
N THR A 281 -1.73 -7.82 21.60
CA THR A 281 -2.31 -9.15 21.79
C THR A 281 -1.59 -10.25 21.01
N ALA A 282 -0.86 -9.88 19.95
CA ALA A 282 -0.08 -10.83 19.16
C ALA A 282 1.22 -11.20 19.89
N GLY A 283 1.69 -12.44 19.67
CA GLY A 283 2.99 -12.88 20.18
C GLY A 283 4.13 -12.02 19.62
N TRP A 284 5.16 -11.76 20.43
CA TRP A 284 6.21 -10.80 20.07
C TRP A 284 6.96 -11.15 18.78
N SER A 285 7.24 -12.44 18.53
CA SER A 285 7.85 -12.88 17.27
C SER A 285 6.98 -12.55 16.04
N HIS A 286 5.65 -12.69 16.14
CA HIS A 286 4.72 -12.29 15.08
C HIS A 286 4.70 -10.77 14.90
N ARG A 287 4.73 -10.01 16.00
CA ARG A 287 4.82 -8.54 15.97
C ARG A 287 6.08 -8.07 15.27
N ILE A 288 7.23 -8.69 15.54
CA ILE A 288 8.51 -8.42 14.85
C ILE A 288 8.37 -8.71 13.37
N ALA A 289 7.95 -9.92 12.99
CA ALA A 289 7.82 -10.31 11.58
C ALA A 289 6.86 -9.37 10.80
N ALA A 290 5.76 -8.96 11.42
CA ALA A 290 4.83 -7.99 10.85
C ALA A 290 5.45 -6.59 10.71
N ALA A 291 6.11 -6.10 11.76
CA ALA A 291 6.78 -4.80 11.76
C ALA A 291 7.88 -4.74 10.70
N GLU A 292 8.72 -5.78 10.59
CA GLU A 292 9.77 -5.86 9.57
C GLU A 292 9.19 -5.83 8.15
N ARG A 293 8.16 -6.65 7.87
CA ARG A 293 7.48 -6.66 6.56
C ARG A 293 6.89 -5.30 6.20
N LEU A 294 6.19 -4.66 7.14
CA LEU A 294 5.59 -3.35 6.94
C LEU A 294 6.64 -2.26 6.79
N ALA A 295 7.72 -2.28 7.58
CA ALA A 295 8.79 -1.29 7.52
C ALA A 295 9.58 -1.40 6.21
N ARG A 296 9.88 -2.63 5.75
CA ARG A 296 10.52 -2.89 4.45
C ARG A 296 9.71 -2.28 3.31
N ALA A 297 8.39 -2.40 3.37
CA ALA A 297 7.46 -1.79 2.41
C ALA A 297 7.18 -0.29 2.68
N GLY A 298 7.79 0.32 3.70
CA GLY A 298 7.52 1.70 4.11
C GLY A 298 6.04 1.96 4.45
N ALA A 299 5.33 0.94 4.93
CA ALA A 299 3.93 1.00 5.36
C ALA A 299 3.78 1.46 6.81
N ILE A 300 4.86 1.42 7.59
CA ILE A 300 4.98 2.03 8.92
C ILE A 300 6.23 2.92 8.98
N ALA A 301 6.23 3.88 9.89
CA ALA A 301 7.42 4.69 10.17
C ALA A 301 8.55 3.82 10.75
N PRO A 302 9.84 4.12 10.46
CA PRO A 302 10.97 3.39 11.03
C PRO A 302 10.91 3.29 12.56
N ALA A 303 10.59 4.39 13.24
CA ALA A 303 10.47 4.43 14.70
C ALA A 303 9.53 3.35 15.24
N ARG A 304 8.43 3.04 14.52
CA ARG A 304 7.48 2.01 14.96
C ARG A 304 8.09 0.61 14.96
N LEU A 305 8.98 0.29 14.01
CA LEU A 305 9.71 -0.98 14.02
C LEU A 305 10.58 -1.09 15.26
N PHE A 306 11.34 -0.04 15.55
CA PHE A 306 12.30 -0.04 16.64
C PHE A 306 11.63 0.01 18.02
N GLU A 307 10.45 0.62 18.15
CA GLU A 307 9.58 0.43 19.32
C GLU A 307 9.24 -1.05 19.54
N VAL A 308 8.87 -1.80 18.48
CA VAL A 308 8.59 -3.23 18.61
C VAL A 308 9.83 -4.03 18.97
N TYR A 309 11.01 -3.64 18.47
CA TYR A 309 12.26 -4.29 18.86
C TYR A 309 12.59 -4.03 20.33
N ASP A 310 12.42 -2.80 20.82
CA ASP A 310 12.80 -2.41 22.19
C ASP A 310 11.81 -2.92 23.27
N ASP A 311 10.64 -3.42 22.88
CA ASP A 311 9.59 -3.86 23.82
C ASP A 311 10.09 -4.86 24.89
N ARG A 312 11.03 -5.75 24.55
CA ARG A 312 11.52 -6.84 25.42
C ARG A 312 12.95 -7.25 25.07
N GLN A 313 13.63 -7.92 26.00
CA GLN A 313 14.87 -8.62 25.69
C GLN A 313 14.58 -9.93 24.91
N PRO A 314 15.42 -10.31 23.94
CA PRO A 314 15.32 -11.59 23.24
C PRO A 314 15.26 -12.78 24.22
N PRO A 315 14.26 -13.68 24.12
CA PRO A 315 14.09 -14.79 25.05
C PRO A 315 14.99 -15.99 24.74
N ALA A 316 15.66 -15.98 23.59
CA ALA A 316 16.48 -17.07 23.05
C ALA A 316 17.52 -16.49 22.09
N SER A 317 18.48 -17.31 21.69
CA SER A 317 19.39 -17.02 20.58
C SER A 317 18.91 -17.67 19.27
N GLY A 318 19.44 -17.21 18.14
CA GLY A 318 19.19 -17.73 16.81
C GLY A 318 18.30 -16.84 15.95
N GLY A 319 18.74 -16.58 14.72
CA GLY A 319 17.91 -16.03 13.64
C GLY A 319 17.39 -14.63 13.97
N THR A 320 16.06 -14.46 14.02
CA THR A 320 15.44 -13.16 14.34
C THR A 320 15.88 -12.61 15.71
N TRP A 321 16.20 -13.47 16.67
CA TRP A 321 16.58 -13.01 18.00
C TRP A 321 17.98 -12.41 18.04
N ASP A 322 18.94 -13.00 17.34
CA ASP A 322 20.31 -12.46 17.23
C ASP A 322 20.30 -11.09 16.54
N ARG A 323 19.48 -10.95 15.48
CA ARG A 323 19.25 -9.65 14.83
C ARG A 323 18.69 -8.61 15.79
N VAL A 324 17.64 -8.95 16.55
CA VAL A 324 17.03 -8.01 17.50
C VAL A 324 18.03 -7.63 18.60
N GLU A 325 18.82 -8.59 19.10
CA GLU A 325 19.88 -8.34 20.09
C GLU A 325 20.93 -7.35 19.56
N ALA A 326 21.50 -7.62 18.38
CA ALA A 326 22.51 -6.75 17.75
C ALA A 326 21.99 -5.31 17.56
N VAL A 327 20.74 -5.17 17.10
CA VAL A 327 20.10 -3.86 16.92
C VAL A 327 19.85 -3.16 18.26
N GLN A 328 19.37 -3.87 19.29
CA GLN A 328 19.17 -3.30 20.62
C GLN A 328 20.48 -2.81 21.23
N ASP A 329 21.56 -3.57 21.08
CA ASP A 329 22.88 -3.19 21.59
C ASP A 329 23.42 -1.94 20.89
N ALA A 330 23.30 -1.86 19.56
CA ALA A 330 23.64 -0.66 18.82
C ALA A 330 22.79 0.56 19.23
N MET A 331 21.47 0.40 19.35
CA MET A 331 20.57 1.47 19.78
C MET A 331 20.90 1.98 21.19
N ARG A 332 21.25 1.07 22.11
CA ARG A 332 21.66 1.43 23.48
C ARG A 332 23.00 2.17 23.50
N ALA A 333 23.95 1.74 22.67
CA ALA A 333 25.24 2.41 22.51
C ALA A 333 25.09 3.83 21.97
N ILE A 334 24.26 4.00 20.93
CA ILE A 334 23.95 5.30 20.30
C ILE A 334 23.22 6.21 21.30
N SER A 335 22.15 5.72 21.92
CA SER A 335 21.37 6.52 22.90
C SER A 335 22.20 6.93 24.12
N GLY A 336 23.17 6.09 24.52
CA GLY A 336 24.13 6.40 25.58
C GLY A 336 25.25 7.35 25.16
N SER A 337 25.37 7.72 23.88
CA SER A 337 26.48 8.48 23.32
C SER A 337 27.84 7.89 23.70
N MET A 338 27.99 6.57 23.50
CA MET A 338 29.19 5.79 23.88
C MET A 338 29.97 5.36 22.61
N PRO A 339 30.92 6.17 22.09
CA PRO A 339 31.53 5.92 20.79
C PRO A 339 32.23 4.56 20.69
N ASP A 340 32.98 4.16 21.73
CA ASP A 340 33.65 2.85 21.77
C ASP A 340 32.65 1.69 21.66
N ALA A 341 31.47 1.82 22.29
CA ALA A 341 30.42 0.82 22.20
C ALA A 341 29.77 0.83 20.81
N VAL A 342 29.52 2.02 20.23
CA VAL A 342 28.97 2.14 18.87
C VAL A 342 29.93 1.52 17.85
N ASN A 343 31.23 1.77 17.98
CA ASN A 343 32.26 1.17 17.12
C ASN A 343 32.27 -0.36 17.20
N ALA A 344 31.95 -0.92 18.36
CA ALA A 344 31.87 -2.37 18.56
C ALA A 344 30.57 -3.00 18.04
N THR A 345 29.43 -2.32 18.14
CA THR A 345 28.10 -2.92 17.90
C THR A 345 27.45 -2.54 16.57
N LEU A 346 27.76 -1.35 16.02
CA LEU A 346 27.12 -0.84 14.81
C LEU A 346 27.36 -1.71 13.56
N PRO A 347 28.58 -2.22 13.28
CA PRO A 347 28.83 -3.01 12.07
C PRO A 347 27.98 -4.30 11.99
N ASP A 348 27.83 -5.00 13.10
CA ASP A 348 27.04 -6.24 13.18
C ASP A 348 25.54 -5.92 13.02
N ALA A 349 25.04 -4.91 13.72
CA ALA A 349 23.66 -4.45 13.58
C ALA A 349 23.35 -3.99 12.14
N TRP A 350 24.30 -3.32 11.49
CA TRP A 350 24.17 -2.89 10.10
C TRP A 350 24.07 -4.08 9.15
N THR A 351 24.93 -5.08 9.33
CA THR A 351 24.92 -6.31 8.53
C THR A 351 23.60 -7.07 8.68
N GLU A 352 23.10 -7.23 9.90
CA GLU A 352 21.82 -7.89 10.17
C GLU A 352 20.63 -7.16 9.54
N MET A 353 20.65 -5.82 9.55
CA MET A 353 19.61 -5.01 8.93
C MET A 353 19.69 -5.04 7.41
N GLN A 354 20.88 -5.12 6.81
CA GLN A 354 21.03 -5.37 5.39
C GLN A 354 20.47 -6.75 4.99
N ALA A 355 20.84 -7.81 5.72
CA ALA A 355 20.36 -9.18 5.46
C ALA A 355 18.82 -9.30 5.59
N ALA A 356 18.21 -8.52 6.47
CA ALA A 356 16.75 -8.47 6.63
C ALA A 356 16.04 -7.56 5.61
N GLY A 357 16.76 -6.91 4.68
CA GLY A 357 16.22 -5.94 3.73
C GLY A 357 15.73 -4.66 4.39
N LEU A 358 16.26 -4.32 5.57
CA LEU A 358 15.86 -3.17 6.40
C LEU A 358 16.93 -2.08 6.46
N ALA A 359 17.98 -2.16 5.64
CA ALA A 359 19.06 -1.17 5.55
C ALA A 359 18.55 0.28 5.51
N SER A 360 17.67 0.61 4.55
CA SER A 360 17.12 1.96 4.44
C SER A 360 16.23 2.38 5.63
N VAL A 361 15.59 1.42 6.31
CA VAL A 361 14.76 1.67 7.50
C VAL A 361 15.67 2.02 8.69
N PHE A 362 16.72 1.23 8.89
CA PHE A 362 17.72 1.44 9.93
C PHE A 362 18.48 2.74 9.75
N ALA A 363 18.95 3.01 8.53
CA ALA A 363 19.62 4.25 8.15
C ALA A 363 18.76 5.49 8.50
N ARG A 364 17.49 5.51 8.07
CA ARG A 364 16.59 6.64 8.37
C ARG A 364 16.30 6.83 9.85
N HIS A 365 16.40 5.79 10.67
CA HIS A 365 16.14 5.91 12.10
C HIS A 365 17.36 6.41 12.88
N LEU A 366 18.55 5.89 12.58
CA LEU A 366 19.75 6.08 13.40
C LEU A 366 20.78 7.05 12.83
N SER A 367 20.79 7.30 11.51
CA SER A 367 21.78 8.17 10.87
C SER A 367 21.88 9.59 11.49
N PRO A 368 20.77 10.25 11.91
CA PRO A 368 20.84 11.56 12.56
C PRO A 368 21.66 11.57 13.86
N ASP A 369 21.63 10.47 14.62
CA ASP A 369 22.35 10.38 15.89
C ASP A 369 23.83 10.04 15.69
N LEU A 370 24.18 9.41 14.56
CA LEU A 370 25.56 9.01 14.24
C LEU A 370 26.42 10.17 13.71
N SER A 371 25.82 11.21 13.11
CA SER A 371 26.54 12.20 12.28
C SER A 371 27.60 13.00 13.04
N ASN A 372 27.53 13.06 14.38
CA ASN A 372 28.45 13.81 15.23
C ASN A 372 29.28 12.92 16.16
N MET A 373 29.19 11.60 16.02
CA MET A 373 29.93 10.67 16.88
C MET A 373 31.33 10.43 16.30
N PRO A 374 32.38 10.35 17.15
CA PRO A 374 33.71 9.98 16.71
C PRO A 374 33.75 8.47 16.45
N LEU A 375 33.40 8.08 15.22
CA LEU A 375 33.42 6.70 14.76
C LEU A 375 34.69 6.40 13.98
N ASP A 376 35.13 5.15 14.02
CA ASP A 376 36.29 4.67 13.26
C ASP A 376 36.04 3.30 12.60
N GLY A 377 36.94 2.93 11.69
CA GLY A 377 36.92 1.64 10.99
C GLY A 377 35.57 1.29 10.37
N ALA A 378 35.13 0.05 10.61
CA ALA A 378 33.89 -0.48 10.04
C ALA A 378 32.62 0.28 10.49
N ALA A 379 32.64 0.90 11.68
CA ALA A 379 31.49 1.66 12.15
C ALA A 379 31.38 3.02 11.45
N GLN A 380 32.51 3.65 11.14
CA GLN A 380 32.54 4.86 10.30
C GLN A 380 32.06 4.57 8.88
N GLU A 381 32.48 3.43 8.30
CA GLU A 381 32.02 2.97 6.99
C GLU A 381 30.51 2.71 6.98
N ALA A 382 29.99 1.95 7.97
CA ALA A 382 28.57 1.71 8.12
C ALA A 382 27.76 3.01 8.30
N ALA A 383 28.24 3.95 9.10
CA ALA A 383 27.59 5.24 9.30
C ALA A 383 27.54 6.08 8.02
N LEU A 384 28.61 6.06 7.21
CA LEU A 384 28.64 6.71 5.90
C LEU A 384 27.63 6.06 4.94
N GLU A 385 27.61 4.74 4.85
CA GLU A 385 26.65 4.01 4.01
C GLU A 385 25.21 4.30 4.41
N MET A 386 24.92 4.30 5.72
CA MET A 386 23.62 4.68 6.25
C MET A 386 23.25 6.09 5.84
N ALA A 387 24.15 7.07 6.02
CA ALA A 387 23.88 8.47 5.68
C ALA A 387 23.66 8.69 4.17
N LEU A 388 24.32 7.92 3.31
CA LEU A 388 24.09 7.93 1.86
C LEU A 388 22.69 7.41 1.46
N LEU A 389 22.03 6.63 2.33
CA LEU A 389 20.67 6.12 2.12
C LEU A 389 19.56 7.01 2.71
N THR A 390 19.90 8.20 3.23
CA THR A 390 18.92 9.15 3.79
C THR A 390 18.77 10.43 2.96
N ASP A 391 17.93 11.35 3.44
CA ASP A 391 17.80 12.69 2.86
C ASP A 391 19.11 13.51 3.01
N ASP A 392 20.03 13.10 3.90
CA ASP A 392 21.31 13.78 4.17
C ASP A 392 22.48 13.30 3.28
N TYR A 393 22.21 12.48 2.25
CA TYR A 393 23.23 11.88 1.39
C TYR A 393 24.23 12.90 0.82
N ALA A 394 23.76 14.11 0.49
CA ALA A 394 24.61 15.15 -0.09
C ALA A 394 25.65 15.65 0.93
N ALA A 395 25.21 15.92 2.16
CA ALA A 395 26.08 16.36 3.25
C ALA A 395 27.05 15.23 3.66
N ALA A 396 26.57 13.99 3.70
CA ALA A 396 27.41 12.82 3.95
C ALA A 396 28.51 12.68 2.88
N ALA A 397 28.15 12.85 1.62
CA ALA A 397 29.09 12.79 0.50
C ALA A 397 30.11 13.94 0.51
N ASP A 398 29.69 15.15 0.91
CA ASP A 398 30.61 16.28 1.12
C ASP A 398 31.60 16.00 2.24
N SER A 399 31.12 15.49 3.37
CA SER A 399 31.96 15.20 4.53
C SER A 399 32.96 14.07 4.27
N ALA A 400 32.58 13.05 3.49
CA ALA A 400 33.44 11.92 3.18
C ALA A 400 34.58 12.29 2.22
N GLY A 401 34.33 13.20 1.27
CA GLY A 401 35.34 13.60 0.27
C GLY A 401 35.92 12.41 -0.47
N ASP A 402 37.25 12.24 -0.37
CA ASP A 402 37.99 11.14 -1.03
C ASP A 402 37.72 9.75 -0.40
N ALA A 403 37.09 9.68 0.77
CA ALA A 403 36.69 8.42 1.42
C ALA A 403 35.41 7.82 0.83
N LEU A 404 34.75 8.52 -0.11
CA LEU A 404 33.58 7.97 -0.79
C LEU A 404 33.93 6.72 -1.60
N PRO A 405 33.05 5.69 -1.58
CA PRO A 405 33.18 4.57 -2.50
C PRO A 405 33.23 5.06 -3.96
N ARG A 406 34.12 4.47 -4.77
CA ARG A 406 34.39 4.89 -6.16
C ARG A 406 33.10 5.06 -6.96
N ASP A 407 32.24 4.05 -6.97
CA ASP A 407 31.00 4.05 -7.77
C ASP A 407 29.99 5.08 -7.26
N VAL A 408 29.94 5.34 -5.95
CA VAL A 408 29.12 6.40 -5.36
C VAL A 408 29.63 7.79 -5.79
N ALA A 409 30.94 8.02 -5.76
CA ALA A 409 31.54 9.27 -6.24
C ALA A 409 31.26 9.49 -7.74
N ILE A 410 31.36 8.42 -8.54
CA ILE A 410 31.03 8.40 -9.97
C ILE A 410 29.53 8.56 -10.23
N VAL A 411 28.61 8.12 -9.37
CA VAL A 411 27.18 8.38 -9.60
C VAL A 411 26.82 9.82 -9.17
N LEU A 412 27.40 10.32 -8.09
CA LEU A 412 26.99 11.62 -7.52
C LEU A 412 27.55 12.86 -8.20
N GLY A 413 28.66 12.78 -8.92
CA GLY A 413 29.26 13.97 -9.58
C GLY A 413 30.70 14.26 -9.21
N ARG A 414 31.24 13.45 -8.29
CA ARG A 414 32.45 13.79 -7.54
C ARG A 414 33.71 13.17 -8.11
N ALA A 415 33.56 12.17 -8.98
CA ALA A 415 34.64 11.57 -9.76
C ALA A 415 34.25 11.51 -11.26
N PRO A 416 35.25 11.62 -12.16
CA PRO A 416 35.02 11.45 -13.60
C PRO A 416 34.54 10.02 -13.89
N LEU A 417 33.70 9.87 -14.92
CA LEU A 417 33.30 8.56 -15.43
C LEU A 417 34.49 7.93 -16.20
N PRO A 418 35.03 6.79 -15.74
CA PRO A 418 36.11 6.11 -16.44
C PRO A 418 35.59 5.20 -17.55
N ASP A 419 36.44 4.90 -18.54
CA ASP A 419 36.09 4.02 -19.67
C ASP A 419 35.76 2.57 -19.24
N ASP A 420 36.21 2.15 -18.06
CA ASP A 420 35.99 0.81 -17.50
C ASP A 420 34.78 0.72 -16.55
N ALA A 421 33.99 1.79 -16.43
CA ALA A 421 32.79 1.79 -15.61
C ALA A 421 31.79 0.71 -16.06
N SER A 422 31.10 0.10 -15.08
CA SER A 422 30.05 -0.85 -15.41
C SER A 422 28.89 -0.15 -16.15
N PRO A 423 28.15 -0.84 -17.04
CA PRO A 423 27.01 -0.26 -17.74
C PRO A 423 25.98 0.36 -16.79
N LYS A 424 25.80 -0.25 -15.60
CA LYS A 424 24.91 0.27 -14.55
C LYS A 424 25.39 1.62 -14.01
N VAL A 425 26.67 1.74 -13.64
CA VAL A 425 27.25 2.99 -13.13
C VAL A 425 27.19 4.09 -14.19
N THR A 426 27.50 3.75 -15.45
CA THR A 426 27.38 4.67 -16.59
C THR A 426 25.94 5.18 -16.75
N ALA A 427 24.95 4.29 -16.80
CA ALA A 427 23.54 4.67 -16.95
C ALA A 427 23.05 5.58 -15.80
N LEU A 428 23.42 5.26 -14.56
CA LEU A 428 23.08 6.09 -13.39
C LEU A 428 23.72 7.48 -13.49
N ARG A 429 25.01 7.56 -13.85
CA ARG A 429 25.74 8.82 -14.02
C ARG A 429 25.11 9.68 -15.12
N GLU A 430 24.93 9.12 -16.31
CA GLU A 430 24.41 9.85 -17.48
C GLU A 430 23.00 10.38 -17.25
N GLY A 431 22.13 9.56 -16.63
CA GLY A 431 20.77 9.96 -16.27
C GLY A 431 20.75 11.11 -15.27
N LEU A 432 21.57 11.04 -14.21
CA LEU A 432 21.64 12.10 -13.19
C LEU A 432 22.30 13.39 -13.69
N ALA A 433 23.20 13.29 -14.68
CA ALA A 433 23.83 14.45 -15.29
C ALA A 433 22.92 15.16 -16.32
N GLY A 434 21.80 14.54 -16.71
CA GLY A 434 20.93 15.05 -17.76
C GLY A 434 21.57 15.00 -19.15
N GLU A 435 22.54 14.10 -19.34
CA GLU A 435 23.25 13.92 -20.61
C GLU A 435 22.41 13.11 -21.63
N VAL A 436 21.36 12.45 -21.14
CA VAL A 436 20.42 11.66 -21.93
C VAL A 436 19.07 12.38 -21.98
N ALA A 437 18.46 12.41 -23.16
CA ALA A 437 17.13 12.98 -23.33
C ALA A 437 16.07 12.11 -22.61
N PRO A 438 15.16 12.71 -21.83
CA PRO A 438 14.02 12.03 -21.26
C PRO A 438 13.15 11.36 -22.36
N PRO A 439 12.51 10.21 -22.08
CA PRO A 439 11.69 9.53 -23.07
C PRO A 439 10.57 10.43 -23.60
N GLU A 440 10.41 10.48 -24.92
CA GLU A 440 9.36 11.28 -25.57
C GLU A 440 7.95 10.89 -25.08
N ARG A 441 7.76 9.62 -24.68
CA ARG A 441 6.48 9.17 -24.11
C ARG A 441 6.15 9.88 -22.80
N LEU A 442 7.14 10.15 -21.95
CA LEU A 442 6.95 10.74 -20.63
C LEU A 442 6.79 12.26 -20.72
N THR A 443 7.59 12.90 -21.56
CA THR A 443 7.48 14.35 -21.81
C THR A 443 6.14 14.73 -22.43
N ARG A 444 5.63 13.92 -23.38
CA ARG A 444 4.28 14.11 -23.95
C ARG A 444 3.17 14.05 -22.89
N LEU A 445 3.26 13.15 -21.92
CA LEU A 445 2.29 13.07 -20.82
C LEU A 445 2.31 14.34 -19.96
N VAL A 446 3.48 14.94 -19.74
CA VAL A 446 3.58 16.23 -19.03
C VAL A 446 2.90 17.34 -19.82
N ASP A 447 3.12 17.41 -21.14
CA ASP A 447 2.49 18.39 -22.03
C ASP A 447 0.95 18.24 -22.09
N GLU A 448 0.44 17.04 -21.78
CA GLU A 448 -0.99 16.70 -21.72
C GLU A 448 -1.60 16.87 -20.32
N ASP A 449 -0.94 17.52 -19.36
CA ASP A 449 -1.39 17.66 -17.96
C ASP A 449 -1.60 16.29 -17.25
N ARG A 450 -0.78 15.30 -17.60
CA ARG A 450 -0.75 13.93 -17.04
C ARG A 450 0.57 13.66 -16.30
N THR A 451 1.11 14.65 -15.60
CA THR A 451 2.43 14.54 -14.96
C THR A 451 2.51 13.44 -13.92
N GLY A 452 1.43 13.20 -13.16
CA GLY A 452 1.38 12.11 -12.19
C GLY A 452 1.53 10.74 -12.84
N GLU A 453 0.91 10.55 -14.01
CA GLU A 453 1.05 9.33 -14.80
C GLU A 453 2.48 9.15 -15.30
N ALA A 454 3.08 10.22 -15.85
CA ALA A 454 4.46 10.20 -16.32
C ALA A 454 5.45 9.81 -15.22
N LEU A 455 5.27 10.34 -13.99
CA LEU A 455 6.12 10.02 -12.84
C LEU A 455 5.98 8.56 -12.39
N LEU A 456 4.77 7.98 -12.46
CA LEU A 456 4.54 6.57 -12.12
C LEU A 456 5.20 5.64 -13.15
N LEU A 457 5.08 5.95 -14.44
CA LEU A 457 5.74 5.18 -15.51
C LEU A 457 7.27 5.29 -15.39
N ALA A 458 7.80 6.49 -15.14
CA ALA A 458 9.24 6.67 -14.89
C ALA A 458 9.73 5.83 -13.70
N ALA A 459 8.94 5.74 -12.63
CA ALA A 459 9.29 4.90 -11.48
C ALA A 459 9.32 3.41 -11.85
N GLU A 460 8.38 2.93 -12.66
CA GLU A 460 8.38 1.55 -13.18
C GLU A 460 9.60 1.28 -14.06
N ASP A 461 9.94 2.20 -14.95
CA ASP A 461 11.10 2.10 -15.84
C ASP A 461 12.42 2.02 -15.04
N ILE A 462 12.57 2.85 -14.01
CA ILE A 462 13.74 2.83 -13.13
C ILE A 462 13.79 1.54 -12.32
N ASP A 463 12.65 1.02 -11.85
CA ASP A 463 12.63 -0.23 -11.08
C ASP A 463 13.01 -1.44 -11.95
N ARG A 464 12.55 -1.49 -13.21
CA ARG A 464 13.01 -2.46 -14.22
C ARG A 464 14.51 -2.31 -14.51
N GLY A 465 14.99 -1.08 -14.63
CA GLY A 465 16.41 -0.77 -14.78
C GLY A 465 17.27 -1.26 -13.62
N ALA A 466 16.78 -1.09 -12.39
CA ALA A 466 17.44 -1.63 -11.21
C ALA A 466 17.55 -3.17 -11.22
N ALA A 467 16.56 -3.85 -11.83
CA ALA A 467 16.54 -5.30 -12.03
C ALA A 467 17.37 -5.80 -13.23
N GLY A 468 17.97 -4.89 -14.02
CA GLY A 468 18.91 -5.21 -15.09
C GLY A 468 18.52 -4.73 -16.49
N ASP A 469 17.31 -4.20 -16.67
CA ASP A 469 16.85 -3.63 -17.95
C ASP A 469 17.29 -2.16 -18.09
N LEU A 470 18.58 -1.96 -18.34
CA LEU A 470 19.23 -0.64 -18.25
C LEU A 470 18.79 0.36 -19.34
N ASP A 471 18.10 -0.09 -20.40
CA ASP A 471 17.77 0.73 -21.58
C ASP A 471 16.96 1.98 -21.21
N GLU A 472 16.05 1.86 -20.25
CA GLU A 472 15.17 2.95 -19.81
C GLU A 472 15.66 3.62 -18.51
N LEU A 473 16.75 3.13 -17.90
CA LEU A 473 17.23 3.63 -16.60
C LEU A 473 17.74 5.08 -16.68
N ALA A 474 18.70 5.34 -17.57
CA ALA A 474 19.29 6.68 -17.72
C ALA A 474 18.26 7.72 -18.20
N PRO A 475 17.45 7.45 -19.25
CA PRO A 475 16.40 8.38 -19.69
C PRO A 475 15.38 8.69 -18.60
N SER A 476 14.95 7.70 -17.82
CA SER A 476 13.92 7.89 -16.79
C SER A 476 14.45 8.61 -15.55
N LEU A 477 15.73 8.40 -15.19
CA LEU A 477 16.40 9.23 -14.17
C LEU A 477 16.54 10.68 -14.64
N ALA A 478 16.92 10.90 -15.90
CA ALA A 478 16.98 12.24 -16.49
C ALA A 478 15.60 12.92 -16.48
N PHE A 479 14.52 12.17 -16.70
CA PHE A 479 13.15 12.67 -16.56
C PHE A 479 12.86 13.15 -15.13
N LEU A 480 13.21 12.38 -14.09
CA LEU A 480 13.00 12.82 -12.70
C LEU A 480 13.80 14.10 -12.37
N VAL A 481 15.03 14.21 -12.86
CA VAL A 481 15.85 15.43 -12.73
C VAL A 481 15.18 16.61 -13.46
N GLN A 482 14.69 16.41 -14.68
CA GLN A 482 13.97 17.44 -15.43
C GLN A 482 12.72 17.96 -14.69
N MET A 483 12.03 17.07 -13.97
CA MET A 483 10.86 17.42 -13.15
C MET A 483 11.21 18.10 -11.82
N GLY A 484 12.49 18.36 -11.53
CA GLY A 484 12.95 18.96 -10.28
C GLY A 484 12.98 18.00 -9.09
N LEU A 485 12.95 16.68 -9.35
CA LEU A 485 13.02 15.62 -8.35
C LEU A 485 14.44 15.08 -8.17
N ASP A 486 15.46 15.94 -8.27
CA ASP A 486 16.88 15.61 -8.15
C ASP A 486 17.20 14.78 -6.90
N GLY A 487 16.62 15.15 -5.76
CA GLY A 487 16.83 14.43 -4.50
C GLY A 487 16.30 13.00 -4.55
N THR A 488 15.15 12.79 -5.19
CA THR A 488 14.58 11.45 -5.40
C THR A 488 15.43 10.67 -6.39
N ALA A 489 15.79 11.25 -7.53
CA ALA A 489 16.60 10.59 -8.55
C ALA A 489 17.97 10.13 -7.99
N ARG A 490 18.66 11.00 -7.24
CA ARG A 490 19.96 10.70 -6.64
C ARG A 490 19.87 9.62 -5.56
N ARG A 491 18.89 9.70 -4.66
CA ARG A 491 18.69 8.63 -3.65
C ARG A 491 18.32 7.31 -4.29
N THR A 492 17.47 7.31 -5.31
CA THR A 492 17.14 6.10 -6.07
C THR A 492 18.39 5.50 -6.72
N ALA A 493 19.27 6.31 -7.30
CA ALA A 493 20.54 5.82 -7.85
C ALA A 493 21.47 5.22 -6.78
N LEU A 494 21.54 5.83 -5.59
CA LEU A 494 22.28 5.28 -4.45
C LEU A 494 21.67 3.97 -3.95
N GLU A 495 20.34 3.90 -3.87
CA GLU A 495 19.62 2.68 -3.52
C GLU A 495 19.90 1.55 -4.53
N ILE A 496 19.98 1.84 -5.83
CA ILE A 496 20.34 0.86 -6.88
C ILE A 496 21.77 0.33 -6.72
N LEU A 497 22.70 1.18 -6.27
CA LEU A 497 24.09 0.79 -6.05
C LEU A 497 24.28 -0.03 -4.76
N MET A 498 23.59 0.38 -3.69
CA MET A 498 23.92 -0.05 -2.33
C MET A 498 22.97 -1.10 -1.77
N LEU A 499 21.72 -1.14 -2.24
CA LEU A 499 20.76 -2.14 -1.76
C LEU A 499 20.88 -3.38 -2.64
N ASP A 500 21.33 -4.48 -2.04
CA ASP A 500 21.29 -5.79 -2.68
C ASP A 500 19.82 -6.19 -2.87
N ARG A 501 19.35 -6.15 -4.12
CA ARG A 501 18.05 -6.71 -4.50
C ARG A 501 18.29 -8.20 -4.70
N GLY A 502 18.38 -8.94 -3.59
CA GLY A 502 18.52 -10.40 -3.61
C GLY A 502 17.59 -11.01 -4.67
N ALA A 503 18.18 -11.83 -5.54
CA ALA A 503 17.53 -12.47 -6.68
C ALA A 503 16.39 -13.41 -6.30
#